data_AF-Q9FFE2-F1
#
_entry.id   AF-Q9FFE2-F1
#
_cell.length_a   1.000
_cell.length_b   1.000
_cell.length_c   1.000
_cell.angle_alpha   90.00
_cell.angle_beta   90.00
_cell.angle_gamma   90.00
#
_symmetry.space_group_name_H-M   'P 1'
#
loop_
_entity.id
_entity.type
_entity.pdbx_description
1 polymer ?
#
loop_
_entity_poly.entity_id
_entity_poly.type
_entity_poly.pdbx_seq_one_letter_code
_entity_poly.pdbx_strand_id
1 'polypeptide(L)'
;MVQTSEASQSHNCDGCCEVSGYGYYCSSCEFGEHLKCIDWPEIINHPCHSRNLLKIVSIRTIDYTGKVCHLCNNPLGYPMYHCSI
;
A
#
# COMPACT_ATOMS: atom_id res chain seq x y z
N MET A 1 -11.23 9.13 -0.97
CA MET A 1 -10.61 9.82 -2.12
C MET A 1 -9.20 10.17 -1.69
N VAL A 2 -8.16 9.61 -2.31
CA VAL A 2 -6.78 10.04 -2.04
C VAL A 2 -6.61 11.36 -2.77
N GLN A 3 -6.81 12.46 -2.05
CA GLN A 3 -6.62 13.80 -2.61
C GLN A 3 -5.12 14.08 -2.61
N THR A 4 -4.51 14.15 -3.79
CA THR A 4 -3.21 14.79 -3.96
C THR A 4 -3.44 16.29 -3.92
N SER A 5 -3.46 16.88 -2.72
CA SER A 5 -3.50 18.33 -2.56
C SER A 5 -2.09 18.89 -2.71
N GLU A 6 -1.86 19.60 -3.81
CA GLU A 6 -0.76 20.55 -4.00
C GLU A 6 -0.95 21.74 -3.03
N ALA A 7 -0.38 21.65 -1.83
CA ALA A 7 -0.06 22.79 -0.99
C ALA A 7 1.10 22.41 -0.05
N SER A 8 2.21 23.09 -0.22
CA SER A 8 3.52 22.89 0.41
C SER A 8 3.51 23.13 1.92
N GLN A 9 3.25 22.09 2.71
CA GLN A 9 3.74 22.00 4.08
C GLN A 9 4.71 20.83 4.11
N SER A 10 6.00 21.13 4.27
CA SER A 10 7.04 20.10 4.35
C SER A 10 6.87 19.39 5.69
N HIS A 11 6.17 18.26 5.70
CA HIS A 11 6.07 17.43 6.88
C HIS A 11 7.14 16.32 6.81
N ASN A 12 7.64 15.91 7.97
CA ASN A 12 8.67 14.89 8.09
C ASN A 12 8.03 13.51 8.00
N CYS A 13 8.68 12.56 7.33
CA CYS A 13 8.22 11.17 7.32
C CYS A 13 8.16 10.62 8.75
N ASP A 14 7.00 10.11 9.17
CA ASP A 14 6.79 9.58 10.51
C ASP A 14 7.68 8.35 10.83
N GLY A 15 8.10 7.61 9.80
CA GLY A 15 9.00 6.46 9.98
C GLY A 15 10.50 6.76 10.05
N CYS A 16 11.00 7.85 9.45
CA CYS A 16 12.45 8.14 9.42
C CYS A 16 12.84 9.58 9.72
N CYS A 17 11.87 10.45 10.00
CA CYS A 17 12.01 11.86 10.33
C CYS A 17 12.65 12.76 9.25
N GLU A 18 12.88 12.24 8.04
CA GLU A 18 13.43 13.01 6.93
C GLU A 18 12.34 13.76 6.16
N VAL A 19 12.67 14.98 5.70
CA VAL A 19 11.79 15.80 4.89
C VAL A 19 11.93 15.40 3.43
N SER A 20 10.94 14.71 2.88
CA SER A 20 10.80 14.49 1.44
C SER A 20 9.34 14.20 1.11
N GLY A 21 9.00 14.23 -0.19
CA GLY A 21 7.63 13.91 -0.62
C GLY A 21 7.19 12.54 -0.07
N TYR A 22 5.99 12.50 0.52
CA TYR A 22 5.43 11.27 1.06
C TYR A 22 5.11 10.25 -0.03
N GLY A 23 5.25 8.96 0.31
CA GLY A 23 4.72 7.88 -0.51
C GLY A 23 3.22 7.71 -0.28
N TYR A 24 2.83 7.63 0.99
CA TYR A 24 1.44 7.66 1.42
C TYR A 24 1.25 8.76 2.47
N TYR A 25 0.14 9.49 2.38
CA TYR A 25 -0.27 10.49 3.35
C TYR A 25 -1.76 10.33 3.65
N CYS A 26 -2.09 10.25 4.94
CA CYS A 26 -3.47 10.26 5.42
C CYS A 26 -3.76 11.64 6.02
N SER A 27 -4.53 12.46 5.31
CA SER A 27 -4.88 13.81 5.79
C SER A 27 -5.70 13.80 7.07
N SER A 28 -6.53 12.77 7.31
CA SER A 28 -7.31 12.66 8.54
C SER A 28 -6.48 12.31 9.78
N CYS A 29 -5.35 11.62 9.59
CA CYS A 29 -4.45 11.25 10.70
C CYS A 29 -3.23 12.17 10.80
N GLU A 30 -3.07 13.10 9.85
CA GLU A 30 -1.85 13.90 9.67
C GLU A 30 -0.57 13.05 9.64
N PHE A 31 -0.68 11.84 9.09
CA PHE A 31 0.37 10.82 9.08
C PHE A 31 0.88 10.59 7.66
N GLY A 32 2.20 10.64 7.48
CA GLY A 32 2.86 10.48 6.20
C GLY A 32 4.14 9.67 6.29
N GLU A 33 4.27 8.65 5.44
CA GLU A 33 5.48 7.85 5.35
C GLU A 33 5.97 7.72 3.90
N HIS A 34 7.30 7.62 3.74
CA HIS A 34 7.88 7.16 2.49
C HIS A 34 7.45 5.72 2.21
N LEU A 35 7.33 5.33 0.93
CA LEU A 35 7.06 3.94 0.54
C LEU A 35 8.06 2.94 1.16
N LYS A 36 9.32 3.37 1.34
CA LYS A 36 10.39 2.58 1.97
C LYS A 36 10.31 2.50 3.50
N CYS A 37 9.56 3.40 4.13
CA CYS A 37 9.41 3.48 5.58
C CYS A 37 8.19 2.68 6.07
N ILE A 38 7.24 2.42 5.18
CA ILE A 38 6.08 1.58 5.48
C ILE A 38 6.55 0.14 5.70
N ASP A 39 6.18 -0.40 6.86
CA ASP A 39 6.34 -1.82 7.13
C ASP A 39 5.34 -2.63 6.30
N TRP A 40 5.83 -3.72 5.69
CA TRP A 40 5.04 -4.62 4.86
C TRP A 40 4.96 -5.98 5.55
N PRO A 41 4.13 -6.12 6.60
CA PRO A 41 4.00 -7.36 7.34
C PRO A 41 3.59 -8.51 6.41
N GLU A 42 4.09 -9.70 6.68
CA GLU A 42 3.79 -10.89 5.86
C GLU A 42 2.29 -11.20 5.86
N ILE A 43 1.60 -10.89 6.97
CA ILE A 43 0.19 -11.18 7.19
C ILE A 43 -0.50 -9.94 7.79
N ILE A 44 -1.66 -9.57 7.25
CA ILE A 44 -2.51 -8.49 7.78
C ILE A 44 -3.94 -8.96 8.05
N ASN A 45 -4.59 -8.30 9.01
CA ASN A 45 -6.04 -8.35 9.20
C ASN A 45 -6.65 -7.06 8.64
N HIS A 46 -7.13 -7.10 7.40
CA HIS A 46 -7.69 -5.92 6.74
C HIS A 46 -9.20 -5.78 7.04
N PRO A 47 -9.72 -4.61 7.46
CA PRO A 47 -11.13 -4.44 7.79
C PRO A 47 -12.10 -4.83 6.67
N CYS A 48 -11.76 -4.56 5.40
CA CYS A 48 -12.59 -4.96 4.24
C CYS A 48 -12.57 -6.47 3.96
N HIS A 49 -11.68 -7.23 4.61
CA HIS A 49 -11.59 -8.68 4.50
C HIS A 49 -11.54 -9.35 5.89
N SER A 50 -12.31 -8.83 6.85
CA SER A 50 -12.23 -9.17 8.27
C SER A 50 -12.38 -10.65 8.63
N ARG A 51 -12.95 -11.47 7.76
CA ARG A 51 -13.11 -12.91 7.98
C ARG A 51 -11.79 -13.68 7.86
N ASN A 52 -10.83 -13.17 7.11
CA ASN A 52 -9.63 -13.92 6.74
C ASN A 52 -8.39 -13.04 6.71
N LEU A 53 -7.27 -13.59 7.19
CA LEU A 53 -5.98 -12.93 7.12
C LEU A 53 -5.50 -12.88 5.67
N LEU A 54 -4.99 -11.73 5.25
CA LEU A 54 -4.37 -11.58 3.95
C LEU A 54 -2.88 -11.83 4.08
N LYS A 55 -2.30 -12.57 3.14
CA LYS A 55 -0.85 -12.78 3.06
C LYS A 55 -0.27 -11.94 1.95
N ILE A 56 0.92 -11.38 2.16
CA ILE A 56 1.67 -10.77 1.08
C ILE A 56 2.11 -11.88 0.12
N VAL A 57 1.84 -11.70 -1.16
CA VAL A 57 2.26 -12.62 -2.22
C VAL A 57 3.03 -11.87 -3.28
N SER A 58 4.04 -12.52 -3.83
CA SER A 58 4.71 -12.01 -5.02
C SER A 58 3.83 -12.28 -6.23
N ILE A 59 3.78 -11.35 -7.18
CA ILE A 59 3.11 -11.57 -8.48
C ILE A 59 3.67 -12.80 -9.20
N ARG A 60 4.93 -13.17 -8.90
CA ARG A 60 5.57 -14.37 -9.47
C ARG A 60 4.93 -15.67 -8.99
N THR A 61 4.27 -15.67 -7.83
CA THR A 61 3.67 -16.86 -7.20
C THR A 61 2.18 -17.02 -7.48
N ILE A 62 1.53 -16.05 -8.12
CA ILE A 62 0.10 -16.09 -8.44
C ILE A 62 -0.07 -16.58 -9.87
N ASP A 63 -0.63 -17.77 -10.06
CA ASP A 63 -0.84 -18.40 -11.37
C ASP A 63 -2.20 -18.05 -12.01
N TYR A 64 -3.22 -17.75 -11.20
CA TYR A 64 -4.59 -17.54 -11.66
C TYR A 64 -4.89 -16.10 -12.09
N THR A 65 -4.10 -15.11 -11.65
CA THR A 65 -4.16 -13.77 -12.25
C THR A 65 -3.26 -13.81 -13.48
N GLY A 66 -3.73 -13.34 -14.63
CA GLY A 66 -2.90 -13.18 -15.84
C GLY A 66 -1.76 -12.15 -15.69
N LYS A 67 -1.24 -11.96 -14.47
CA LYS A 67 -0.30 -10.93 -14.03
C LYS A 67 -0.80 -9.52 -14.32
N VAL A 68 -2.12 -9.34 -14.35
CA VAL A 68 -2.80 -8.07 -14.59
C VAL A 68 -3.83 -7.80 -13.51
N CYS A 69 -4.05 -6.52 -13.23
CA CYS A 69 -5.11 -6.06 -12.34
C CYS A 69 -6.47 -6.19 -13.04
N HIS A 70 -7.43 -6.90 -12.44
CA HIS A 70 -8.77 -7.06 -13.01
C HIS A 70 -9.61 -5.76 -13.06
N LEU A 71 -9.17 -4.69 -12.37
CA LEU A 71 -9.87 -3.41 -12.35
C LEU A 71 -9.39 -2.44 -13.45
N CYS A 72 -8.07 -2.33 -13.65
CA CYS A 72 -7.48 -1.38 -14.60
C CYS A 72 -6.76 -2.04 -15.78
N ASN A 73 -6.68 -3.37 -15.80
CA ASN A 73 -6.02 -4.18 -16.83
C ASN A 73 -4.51 -3.90 -17.02
N ASN A 74 -3.89 -3.16 -16.09
CA ASN A 74 -2.45 -2.94 -16.10
C ASN A 74 -1.70 -4.11 -15.49
N PRO A 75 -0.44 -4.36 -15.89
CA PRO A 75 0.42 -5.35 -15.25
C PRO A 75 0.52 -5.12 -13.74
N LEU A 76 0.40 -6.19 -12.96
CA LEU A 76 0.72 -6.15 -11.54
C LEU A 76 2.25 -5.97 -11.43
N GLY A 77 2.69 -4.92 -10.72
CA GLY A 77 4.12 -4.58 -10.57
C GLY A 77 4.69 -4.75 -9.15
N TYR A 78 3.84 -4.80 -8.13
CA TYR A 78 4.23 -4.86 -6.71
C TYR A 78 3.61 -6.08 -6.00
N PRO A 79 4.26 -6.59 -4.93
CA PRO A 79 3.62 -7.53 -4.02
C PRO A 79 2.27 -7.00 -3.56
N MET A 80 1.32 -7.91 -3.37
CA MET A 80 -0.03 -7.54 -2.96
C MET A 80 -0.51 -8.47 -1.86
N TYR A 81 -1.43 -7.96 -1.03
CA TYR A 81 -2.13 -8.76 -0.05
C TYR A 81 -3.21 -9.60 -0.74
N HIS A 82 -3.16 -10.90 -0.53
CA HIS A 82 -4.04 -11.88 -1.16
C HIS A 82 -4.66 -12.81 -0.12
N CYS A 83 -5.90 -13.25 -0.40
CA CYS A 83 -6.64 -14.23 0.35
C CYS A 83 -6.81 -15.49 -0.51
N SER A 84 -6.29 -16.64 -0.06
CA SER A 84 -6.27 -17.89 -0.83
C SER A 84 -7.49 -18.78 -0.63
N ILE A 85 -8.67 -18.20 -0.41
CA ILE A 85 -9.92 -18.93 -0.12
C ILE A 85 -10.74 -19.12 -1.38
#